data_AF-A0A353LHB0-F1
#
_entry.id   AF-A0A353LHB0-F1
#
_cell.length_a   1.000
_cell.length_b   1.000
_cell.length_c   1.000
_cell.angle_alpha   90.00
_cell.angle_beta   90.00
_cell.angle_gamma   90.00
#
_symmetry.space_group_name_H-M   'P 1'
#
loop_
_entity.id
_entity.type
_entity.pdbx_description
1 polymer ?
#
loop_
_entity_poly.entity_id
_entity_poly.type
_entity_poly.pdbx_seq_one_letter_code
_entity_poly.pdbx_strand_id
1 'polypeptide(L)'
;MLEKLSLEEIRDKQQQNIMKEQEEKLNIALNYTRESFALYIFDEHLEILIRNVQIYINKLDAKELKPIKTKELSAIDLRHFGWNIWNFFKPRNQMDMAYFLKIVFPETFREVEAESIKRHLKDDELKGVIKIQESII
;
A
#
# COMPACT_ATOMS: atom_id res chain seq x y z
N MET A 1 -33.93 32.87 6.60
CA MET A 1 -34.07 32.01 5.41
C MET A 1 -32.74 31.30 5.21
N LEU A 2 -32.68 29.97 5.23
CA LEU A 2 -31.49 29.26 4.78
C LEU A 2 -31.40 29.47 3.26
N GLU A 3 -30.38 30.17 2.79
CA GLU A 3 -30.07 30.20 1.36
C GLU A 3 -29.76 28.77 0.92
N LYS A 4 -30.55 28.30 -0.04
CA LYS A 4 -30.40 26.97 -0.61
C LYS A 4 -29.18 27.03 -1.52
N LEU A 5 -28.13 26.30 -1.18
CA LEU A 5 -26.94 26.15 -2.02
C LEU A 5 -27.36 25.84 -3.46
N SER A 6 -26.71 26.49 -4.41
CA SER A 6 -26.83 26.18 -5.83
C SER A 6 -26.33 24.75 -6.10
N LEU A 7 -26.77 24.17 -7.22
CA LEU A 7 -26.31 22.85 -7.62
C LEU A 7 -24.80 22.79 -7.89
N GLU A 8 -24.19 23.92 -8.27
CA GLU A 8 -22.75 24.05 -8.50
C GLU A 8 -21.98 23.97 -7.18
N GLU A 9 -22.39 24.74 -6.16
CA GLU A 9 -21.78 24.69 -4.83
C GLU A 9 -21.90 23.31 -4.17
N ILE A 10 -23.01 22.59 -4.42
CA ILE A 10 -23.18 21.21 -3.95
C ILE A 10 -22.16 20.27 -4.63
N ARG A 11 -21.92 20.43 -5.94
CA ARG A 11 -20.96 19.61 -6.69
C ARG A 11 -19.53 19.87 -6.22
N ASP A 12 -19.15 21.14 -6.06
CA ASP A 12 -17.80 21.52 -5.62
C ASP A 12 -17.51 20.97 -4.22
N LYS A 13 -18.48 21.10 -3.31
CA LYS A 13 -18.37 20.53 -1.96
C LYS A 13 -18.21 19.00 -1.99
N GLN A 14 -18.95 18.30 -2.86
CA GLN A 14 -18.81 16.85 -3.00
C GLN A 14 -17.43 16.45 -3.56
N GLN A 15 -16.92 17.17 -4.56
CA GLN A 15 -15.59 16.91 -5.12
C GLN A 15 -14.49 17.14 -4.08
N GLN A 16 -14.56 18.23 -3.32
CA GLN A 16 -13.61 18.51 -2.24
C GLN A 16 -13.62 17.43 -1.16
N ASN A 17 -14.81 16.96 -0.76
CA ASN A 17 -14.93 15.87 0.22
C ASN A 17 -14.30 14.57 -0.30
N ILE A 18 -14.52 14.23 -1.57
CA ILE A 18 -13.91 13.03 -2.19
C ILE A 18 -12.39 13.16 -2.22
N MET A 19 -11.85 14.32 -2.60
CA MET A 19 -10.41 14.56 -2.62
C MET A 19 -9.79 14.43 -1.23
N LYS A 20 -10.44 15.02 -0.22
CA LYS A 20 -9.99 14.96 1.17
C LYS A 20 -9.99 13.52 1.70
N GLU A 21 -11.05 12.75 1.44
CA GLU A 21 -11.12 11.35 1.85
C GLU A 21 -10.03 10.49 1.17
N GLN A 22 -9.73 10.76 -0.11
CA GLN A 22 -8.64 10.09 -0.82
C GLN A 22 -7.27 10.44 -0.24
N GLU A 23 -7.04 11.70 0.10
CA GLU A 23 -5.80 12.16 0.72
C GLU A 23 -5.60 11.58 2.13
N GLU A 24 -6.67 11.52 2.93
CA GLU A 24 -6.65 10.88 4.25
C GLU A 24 -6.30 9.39 4.16
N LYS A 25 -6.93 8.65 3.24
CA LYS A 25 -6.61 7.23 2.98
C LYS A 25 -5.17 7.05 2.52
N LEU A 26 -4.68 7.93 1.64
CA LEU A 26 -3.28 7.89 1.23
C LEU A 26 -2.35 8.07 2.42
N ASN A 27 -2.58 9.10 3.25
CA ASN A 27 -1.75 9.39 4.42
C ASN A 27 -1.72 8.24 5.42
N ILE A 28 -2.85 7.60 5.69
CA ILE A 28 -2.93 6.41 6.55
C ILE A 28 -2.01 5.31 6.02
N ALA A 29 -2.09 4.98 4.74
CA ALA A 29 -1.27 3.92 4.15
C ALA A 29 0.23 4.25 4.14
N LEU A 30 0.59 5.52 3.92
CA LEU A 30 1.99 5.95 3.97
C LEU A 30 2.54 5.95 5.40
N ASN A 31 1.75 6.33 6.39
CA ASN A 31 2.14 6.26 7.81
C ASN A 31 2.31 4.81 8.26
N TYR A 32 1.35 3.95 7.93
CA TYR A 32 1.49 2.50 8.15
C TYR A 32 2.77 1.94 7.52
N THR A 33 3.10 2.37 6.30
CA THR A 33 4.35 1.96 5.62
C THR A 33 5.58 2.45 6.39
N ARG A 34 5.59 3.71 6.84
CA ARG A 34 6.69 4.27 7.64
C ARG A 34 6.90 3.48 8.93
N GLU A 35 5.85 3.30 9.70
CA GLU A 35 5.90 2.60 10.99
C GLU A 35 6.32 1.14 10.83
N SER A 36 5.84 0.47 9.78
CA SER A 36 6.17 -0.94 9.52
C SER A 36 7.62 -1.17 9.10
N PHE A 37 8.30 -0.17 8.53
CA PHE A 37 9.63 -0.34 7.93
C PHE A 37 10.75 0.46 8.59
N ALA A 38 10.45 1.47 9.42
CA ALA A 38 11.44 2.40 9.96
C ALA A 38 12.64 1.72 10.65
N LEU A 39 12.44 0.57 11.32
CA LEU A 39 13.51 -0.18 11.98
C LEU A 39 14.23 -1.19 11.07
N TYR A 40 13.65 -1.52 9.92
CA TYR A 40 14.04 -2.67 9.10
C TYR A 40 14.56 -2.32 7.71
N ILE A 41 14.71 -1.03 7.43
CA ILE A 41 15.17 -0.49 6.16
C ILE A 41 16.13 0.69 6.37
N PHE A 42 16.91 1.05 5.35
CA PHE A 42 17.69 2.29 5.36
C PHE A 42 16.83 3.47 4.89
N ASP A 43 17.07 4.68 5.41
CA ASP A 43 16.29 5.89 5.11
C ASP A 43 16.15 6.15 3.60
N GLU A 44 17.22 5.98 2.83
CA GLU A 44 17.20 6.13 1.37
C GLU A 44 16.22 5.18 0.67
N HIS A 45 16.06 3.97 1.21
CA HIS A 45 15.15 2.96 0.70
C HIS A 45 13.72 3.15 1.25
N LEU A 46 13.57 3.76 2.43
CA LEU A 46 12.26 4.09 2.98
C LEU A 46 11.53 5.11 2.09
N GLU A 47 12.23 6.16 1.65
CA GLU A 47 11.64 7.16 0.75
C GLU A 47 11.23 6.56 -0.60
N ILE A 48 12.04 5.62 -1.13
CA ILE A 48 11.68 4.87 -2.34
C ILE A 48 10.45 4.01 -2.11
N LEU A 49 10.35 3.33 -0.95
CA LEU A 49 9.18 2.50 -0.61
C LEU A 49 7.92 3.35 -0.50
N ILE A 50 7.98 4.50 0.17
CA ILE A 50 6.87 5.46 0.27
C ILE A 50 6.40 5.86 -1.14
N ARG A 51 7.32 6.22 -2.03
CA ARG A 51 6.99 6.56 -3.42
C ARG A 51 6.37 5.39 -4.17
N ASN A 52 6.90 4.18 -4.02
CA ASN A 52 6.34 2.97 -4.63
C ASN A 52 4.91 2.73 -4.16
N VAL A 53 4.63 2.89 -2.86
CA VAL A 53 3.27 2.75 -2.30
C VAL A 53 2.34 3.81 -2.87
N GLN A 54 2.79 5.06 -3.03
CA GLN A 54 2.01 6.11 -3.73
C GLN A 54 1.68 5.72 -5.18
N ILE A 55 2.67 5.19 -5.93
CA ILE A 55 2.48 4.70 -7.31
C ILE A 55 1.40 3.62 -7.35
N TYR A 56 1.46 2.65 -6.44
CA TYR A 56 0.45 1.59 -6.32
C TYR A 56 -0.95 2.13 -5.98
N ILE A 57 -1.03 3.01 -4.97
CA ILE A 57 -2.31 3.55 -4.49
C ILE A 57 -2.99 4.38 -5.58
N ASN A 58 -2.23 5.21 -6.27
CA ASN A 58 -2.70 6.11 -7.33
C ASN A 58 -2.83 5.42 -8.70
N LYS A 59 -2.51 4.12 -8.80
CA LYS A 59 -2.57 3.32 -10.04
C LYS A 59 -1.73 3.94 -11.18
N LEU A 60 -0.56 4.47 -10.83
CA LEU A 60 0.41 4.98 -11.80
C LEU A 60 1.16 3.82 -12.49
N ASP A 61 1.98 4.12 -13.50
CA ASP A 61 2.68 3.09 -14.28
C ASP A 61 3.66 2.29 -13.39
N ALA A 62 3.51 0.96 -13.38
CA ALA A 62 4.38 0.05 -12.64
C ALA A 62 5.86 0.14 -13.06
N LYS A 63 6.17 0.69 -14.24
CA LYS A 63 7.56 0.98 -14.67
C LYS A 63 8.26 2.03 -13.81
N GLU A 64 7.51 2.86 -13.08
CA GLU A 64 8.06 3.84 -12.14
C GLU A 64 8.54 3.20 -10.83
N LEU A 65 8.08 1.98 -10.53
CA LEU A 65 8.48 1.26 -9.33
C LEU A 65 9.99 1.00 -9.33
N LYS A 66 10.60 1.18 -8.16
CA LYS A 66 12.03 0.93 -7.94
C LYS A 66 12.24 -0.18 -6.92
N PRO A 67 13.21 -1.08 -7.14
CA PRO A 67 13.55 -2.09 -6.16
C PRO A 67 14.17 -1.45 -4.92
N ILE A 68 13.95 -2.06 -3.77
CA ILE A 68 14.57 -1.69 -2.49
C ILE A 68 15.19 -2.91 -1.82
N LYS A 69 16.00 -2.65 -0.79
CA LYS A 69 16.57 -3.68 0.07
C LYS A 69 16.06 -3.51 1.48
N THR A 70 15.70 -4.61 2.12
CA THR A 70 15.32 -4.70 3.54
C THR A 70 16.42 -5.43 4.31
N LYS A 71 16.50 -5.24 5.62
CA LYS A 71 17.53 -5.87 6.47
C LYS A 71 17.05 -7.16 7.12
N GLU A 72 15.88 -7.11 7.76
CA GLU A 72 15.45 -8.15 8.71
C GLU A 72 14.04 -8.69 8.43
N LEU A 73 13.37 -8.20 7.38
CA LEU A 73 12.02 -8.63 7.05
C LEU A 73 12.03 -9.93 6.24
N SER A 74 11.26 -10.90 6.71
CA SER A 74 11.05 -12.17 6.03
C SER A 74 10.07 -12.04 4.86
N ALA A 75 10.00 -13.08 4.02
CA ALA A 75 8.98 -13.14 2.97
C ALA A 75 7.54 -13.12 3.52
N ILE A 76 7.32 -13.61 4.75
CA ILE A 76 6.02 -13.55 5.43
C ILE A 76 5.67 -12.09 5.74
N ASP A 77 6.62 -11.33 6.29
CA ASP A 77 6.42 -9.91 6.62
C ASP A 77 6.02 -9.08 5.41
N LEU A 78 6.72 -9.29 4.30
CA LEU A 78 6.48 -8.55 3.06
C LEU A 78 5.14 -8.93 2.41
N ARG A 79 4.72 -10.21 2.54
CA ARG A 79 3.38 -10.65 2.11
C ARG A 79 2.29 -10.04 2.98
N HIS A 80 2.45 -10.04 4.31
CA HIS A 80 1.52 -9.40 5.22
C HIS A 80 1.39 -7.90 4.97
N PHE A 81 2.50 -7.21 4.75
CA PHE A 81 2.51 -5.81 4.33
C PHE A 81 1.68 -5.59 3.06
N GLY A 82 1.93 -6.39 2.02
CA GLY A 82 1.18 -6.31 0.78
C GLY A 82 -0.31 -6.59 0.96
N TRP A 83 -0.66 -7.57 1.80
CA TRP A 83 -2.04 -7.86 2.13
C TRP A 83 -2.71 -6.69 2.85
N ASN A 84 -2.05 -6.07 3.84
CA ASN A 84 -2.61 -4.96 4.62
C ASN A 84 -2.93 -3.76 3.74
N ILE A 85 -1.99 -3.37 2.86
CA ILE A 85 -2.21 -2.30 1.87
C ILE A 85 -3.36 -2.67 0.92
N TRP A 86 -3.34 -3.86 0.33
CA TRP A 86 -4.39 -4.27 -0.61
C TRP A 86 -5.77 -4.32 0.07
N ASN A 87 -5.85 -4.85 1.29
CA ASN A 87 -7.08 -5.00 2.05
C ASN A 87 -7.69 -3.63 2.40
N PHE A 88 -6.86 -2.64 2.74
CA PHE A 88 -7.32 -1.29 3.04
C PHE A 88 -7.95 -0.59 1.83
N PHE A 89 -7.45 -0.88 0.62
CA PHE A 89 -7.94 -0.26 -0.61
C PHE A 89 -8.90 -1.13 -1.44
N LYS A 90 -9.37 -2.27 -0.91
CA LYS A 90 -10.29 -3.16 -1.64
C LYS A 90 -11.62 -2.47 -1.93
N PRO A 91 -12.30 -2.77 -3.06
CA PRO A 91 -11.93 -3.79 -4.04
C PRO A 91 -10.84 -3.32 -5.02
N ARG A 92 -9.77 -4.11 -5.16
CA ARG A 92 -8.69 -3.96 -6.16
C ARG A 92 -8.21 -5.33 -6.61
N ASN A 93 -7.59 -5.39 -7.79
CA ASN A 93 -6.97 -6.61 -8.28
C ASN A 93 -5.79 -7.00 -7.39
N GLN A 94 -5.88 -8.17 -6.76
CA GLN A 94 -4.83 -8.66 -5.85
C GLN A 94 -3.55 -9.04 -6.61
N MET A 95 -3.63 -9.33 -7.91
CA MET A 95 -2.44 -9.57 -8.74
C MET A 95 -1.56 -8.32 -8.86
N ASP A 96 -2.13 -7.13 -8.88
CA ASP A 96 -1.36 -5.89 -8.94
C ASP A 96 -0.46 -5.75 -7.70
N MET A 97 -0.94 -6.21 -6.54
CA MET A 97 -0.14 -6.26 -5.31
C MET A 97 0.96 -7.33 -5.40
N ALA A 98 0.67 -8.50 -5.97
CA ALA A 98 1.71 -9.53 -6.16
C ALA A 98 2.84 -9.04 -7.08
N TYR A 99 2.52 -8.32 -8.16
CA TYR A 99 3.52 -7.71 -9.03
C TYR A 99 4.28 -6.58 -8.33
N PHE A 100 3.57 -5.74 -7.57
CA PHE A 100 4.19 -4.72 -6.73
C PHE A 100 5.26 -5.34 -5.81
N LEU A 101 4.90 -6.37 -5.04
CA LEU A 101 5.85 -7.03 -4.14
C LEU A 101 7.05 -7.62 -4.89
N LYS A 102 6.81 -8.24 -6.05
CA LYS A 102 7.87 -8.83 -6.87
C LYS A 102 8.87 -7.80 -7.41
N ILE A 103 8.39 -6.62 -7.83
CA ILE A 103 9.23 -5.54 -8.36
C ILE A 103 9.97 -4.80 -7.24
N VAL A 104 9.27 -4.51 -6.14
CA VAL A 104 9.77 -3.68 -5.04
C VAL A 104 10.73 -4.47 -4.15
N PHE A 105 10.49 -5.77 -3.94
CA PHE A 105 11.31 -6.64 -3.08
C PHE A 105 11.91 -7.82 -3.87
N PRO A 106 12.78 -7.57 -4.86
CA PRO A 106 13.27 -8.62 -5.76
C PRO A 106 14.21 -9.60 -5.06
N GLU A 107 14.93 -9.20 -4.00
CA GLU A 107 15.78 -10.13 -3.23
C GLU A 107 14.96 -11.26 -2.60
N THR A 108 13.69 -11.00 -2.29
CA THR A 108 12.77 -12.00 -1.71
C THR A 108 11.94 -12.73 -2.76
N PHE A 109 11.48 -12.04 -3.80
CA PHE A 109 10.42 -12.54 -4.68
C PHE A 109 10.81 -12.74 -6.14
N ARG A 110 12.06 -12.44 -6.56
CA ARG A 110 12.46 -12.57 -7.98
C ARG A 110 12.20 -13.97 -8.55
N GLU A 111 12.46 -15.02 -7.78
CA GLU A 111 12.27 -16.41 -8.21
C GLU A 111 10.88 -16.98 -7.84
N VAL A 112 10.01 -16.18 -7.22
CA VAL A 112 8.67 -16.61 -6.77
C VAL A 112 7.62 -16.18 -7.79
N GLU A 113 6.82 -17.12 -8.28
CA GLU A 113 5.72 -16.80 -9.20
C GLU A 113 4.72 -15.81 -8.59
N ALA A 114 4.27 -14.82 -9.35
CA ALA A 114 3.34 -13.80 -8.85
C ALA A 114 2.03 -14.42 -8.34
N GLU A 115 1.54 -15.48 -9.00
CA GLU A 115 0.36 -16.22 -8.55
C GLU A 115 0.61 -16.95 -7.20
N SER A 116 1.84 -17.38 -6.93
CA SER A 116 2.21 -17.92 -5.62
C SER A 116 2.21 -16.80 -4.57
N ILE A 117 2.83 -15.65 -4.85
CA ILE A 117 2.81 -14.49 -3.93
C ILE A 117 1.37 -14.12 -3.55
N LYS A 118 0.49 -13.98 -4.54
CA LYS A 118 -0.93 -13.67 -4.35
C LYS A 118 -1.61 -14.68 -3.42
N ARG A 119 -1.45 -15.97 -3.67
CA ARG A 119 -2.10 -17.04 -2.88
C ARG A 119 -1.67 -17.02 -1.42
N HIS A 120 -0.42 -16.64 -1.14
CA HIS A 120 0.16 -16.69 0.20
C HIS A 120 0.20 -15.33 0.92
N LEU A 121 -0.50 -14.31 0.41
CA LEU A 121 -0.51 -12.96 1.00
C LEU A 121 -0.94 -12.93 2.47
N LYS A 122 -1.87 -13.82 2.85
CA LYS A 122 -2.47 -13.90 4.19
C LYS A 122 -2.06 -15.19 4.94
N ASP A 123 -1.03 -15.89 4.49
CA ASP A 123 -0.59 -17.13 5.14
C ASP A 123 0.08 -16.83 6.47
N ASP A 124 -0.08 -17.72 7.46
CA ASP A 124 0.59 -17.60 8.76
C ASP A 124 0.33 -16.25 9.45
N GLU A 125 -0.94 -15.80 9.51
CA GLU A 125 -1.38 -14.46 9.95
C GLU A 125 -0.77 -13.99 11.29
N LEU A 126 -0.41 -14.93 12.17
CA LEU A 126 0.15 -14.67 13.50
C LEU A 126 1.69 -14.64 13.54
N LYS A 127 2.39 -14.93 12.43
CA LYS A 127 3.86 -14.91 12.32
C LYS A 127 4.38 -13.57 11.78
N GLY A 128 5.71 -13.42 11.74
CA GLY A 128 6.37 -12.21 11.28
C GLY A 128 6.40 -11.07 12.31
N VAL A 129 7.20 -10.07 12.04
CA VAL A 129 7.19 -8.76 12.67
C VAL A 129 5.98 -7.95 12.19
N ILE A 130 5.74 -7.91 10.88
CA ILE A 130 4.58 -7.23 10.30
C ILE A 130 3.39 -8.19 10.37
N LYS A 131 2.38 -7.84 11.16
CA LYS A 131 1.16 -8.64 11.36
C LYS A 131 0.06 -8.24 10.38
N ILE A 132 -0.82 -9.19 10.09
CA ILE A 132 -2.08 -8.92 9.39
C ILE A 132 -2.98 -8.03 10.25
N GLN A 133 -3.55 -7.00 9.66
CA GLN A 133 -4.46 -6.04 10.32
C GLN A 133 -5.78 -5.94 9.55
N GLU A 134 -6.92 -6.22 10.19
CA GLU A 134 -8.24 -6.13 9.53
C GLU A 134 -8.50 -4.76 8.89
N SER A 135 -7.90 -3.71 9.46
CA SER A 135 -7.78 -2.37 8.89
C SER A 135 -6.51 -1.70 9.41
N ILE A 136 -5.82 -0.94 8.56
CA ILE A 136 -4.61 -0.17 8.92
C ILE A 136 -4.93 1.26 9.44
N ILE A 137 -6.09 1.43 10.08
CA ILE A 137 -6.58 2.71 10.65
C ILE A 137 -6.14 2.83 12.11
#